data_AF-A0A956PCF2-F1
#
_entry.id   AF-A0A956PCF2-F1
#
_cell.length_a   1.000
_cell.length_b   1.000
_cell.length_c   1.000
_cell.angle_alpha   90.00
_cell.angle_beta   90.00
_cell.angle_gamma   90.00
#
_symmetry.space_group_name_H-M   'P 1'
#
loop_
_entity.id
_entity.type
_entity.pdbx_description
1 polymer ?
#
loop_
_entity_poly.entity_id
_entity_poly.type
_entity_poly.pdbx_seq_one_letter_code
_entity_poly.pdbx_strand_id
1 'polypeptide(L)'
;FGLAVVEAMGAGAVPLLPARLSYPEIVPRGLHAALLYADAEDLAERLAAFLEAPQRLDAPRPRVAAAARRFDWRRLIDRYDRLFDADARRAPS
;
A
#
# COMPACT_ATOMS: atom_id res chain seq x y z
N PHE A 1 6.76 8.72 -0.56
CA PHE A 1 6.18 8.01 0.60
C PHE A 1 4.75 7.62 0.26
N GLY A 2 4.45 6.33 0.15
CA GLY A 2 3.13 5.81 -0.20
C GLY A 2 2.22 5.57 1.01
N LEU A 3 2.36 6.33 2.10
CA LEU A 3 1.67 6.05 3.36
C LEU A 3 0.15 6.17 3.23
N ALA A 4 -0.35 7.27 2.65
CA ALA A 4 -1.78 7.45 2.41
C ALA A 4 -2.36 6.33 1.51
N VAL A 5 -1.57 5.84 0.56
CA VAL A 5 -1.97 4.69 -0.30
C VAL A 5 -2.05 3.41 0.52
N VAL A 6 -1.07 3.15 1.39
CA VAL A 6 -1.08 2.02 2.31
C VAL A 6 -2.30 2.08 3.24
N GLU A 7 -2.61 3.24 3.82
CA GLU A 7 -3.79 3.43 4.68
C GLU A 7 -5.09 3.17 3.94
N ALA A 8 -5.26 3.75 2.75
CA ALA A 8 -6.41 3.52 1.89
C ALA A 8 -6.56 2.04 1.54
N MET A 9 -5.47 1.38 1.14
CA MET A 9 -5.45 -0.06 0.86
C MET A 9 -5.84 -0.88 2.11
N GLY A 10 -5.36 -0.49 3.29
CA GLY A 10 -5.70 -1.12 4.57
C GLY A 10 -7.17 -1.00 4.93
N ALA A 11 -7.80 0.12 4.58
CA ALA A 11 -9.25 0.33 4.67
C ALA A 11 -10.06 -0.40 3.59
N GLY A 12 -9.40 -1.13 2.67
CA GLY A 12 -10.03 -1.90 1.61
C GLY A 12 -10.25 -1.13 0.31
N ALA A 13 -9.62 0.04 0.12
CA ALA A 13 -9.60 0.71 -1.18
C ALA A 13 -8.71 -0.07 -2.16
N VAL A 14 -9.21 -0.33 -3.37
CA VAL A 14 -8.43 -0.96 -4.44
C VAL A 14 -7.80 0.14 -5.28
N PRO A 15 -6.46 0.27 -5.31
CA PRO A 15 -5.83 1.44 -5.90
C PRO A 15 -5.54 1.22 -7.39
N LEU A 16 -5.46 2.33 -8.14
CA LEU A 16 -4.88 2.38 -9.48
C LEU A 16 -3.67 3.34 -9.42
N LEU A 17 -2.46 2.78 -9.48
CA LEU A 17 -1.21 3.48 -9.16
C LEU A 17 -0.23 3.44 -10.33
N PRO A 18 0.71 4.39 -10.43
CA PRO A 18 1.70 4.32 -11.49
C PRO A 18 2.72 3.19 -11.24
N ALA A 19 3.17 2.53 -12.30
CA ALA A 19 4.21 1.50 -12.30
C ALA A 19 5.64 2.07 -12.10
N ARG A 20 5.78 3.01 -11.17
CA ARG A 20 7.02 3.72 -10.81
C ARG A 20 6.96 4.11 -9.33
N LEU A 21 8.01 4.76 -8.83
CA LEU A 21 8.16 5.10 -7.41
C LEU A 21 8.13 3.83 -6.55
N SER A 22 7.67 3.94 -5.30
CA SER A 22 7.58 2.80 -4.35
C SER A 22 6.33 1.93 -4.55
N TYR A 23 5.44 2.23 -5.49
CA TYR A 23 4.17 1.50 -5.62
C TYR A 23 4.30 0.04 -6.09
N PRO A 24 5.23 -0.32 -7.00
CA PRO A 24 5.48 -1.73 -7.33
C PRO A 24 5.93 -2.57 -6.13
N GLU A 25 6.52 -1.96 -5.11
CA GLU A 25 6.94 -2.62 -3.86
C GLU A 25 5.76 -2.81 -2.89
N ILE A 26 4.79 -1.90 -2.92
CA ILE A 26 3.58 -1.94 -2.08
C ILE A 26 2.54 -2.93 -2.64
N VAL A 27 2.33 -2.91 -3.95
CA VAL A 27 1.35 -3.77 -4.63
C VAL A 27 1.92 -5.17 -4.83
N PRO A 28 1.20 -6.25 -4.48
CA PRO A 28 1.67 -7.61 -4.78
C PRO A 28 1.91 -7.84 -6.27
N ARG A 29 3.01 -8.51 -6.65
CA ARG A 29 3.36 -8.80 -8.06
C ARG A 29 2.21 -9.37 -8.90
N GLY A 30 1.44 -10.29 -8.34
CA GLY A 30 0.28 -10.89 -9.03
C GLY A 30 -0.89 -9.93 -9.28
N LEU A 31 -0.86 -8.71 -8.73
CA LEU A 31 -1.84 -7.65 -8.95
C LEU A 31 -1.27 -6.48 -9.77
N HIS A 32 0.02 -6.51 -10.15
CA HIS A 32 0.65 -5.42 -10.90
C HIS A 32 -0.09 -5.15 -12.22
N ALA A 33 -0.39 -6.19 -12.98
CA ALA A 33 -1.12 -6.06 -14.25
C ALA A 33 -2.56 -5.54 -14.10
N ALA A 34 -3.13 -5.57 -12.90
CA ALA A 34 -4.49 -5.08 -12.65
C ALA A 34 -4.52 -3.68 -12.02
N LEU A 35 -3.51 -3.34 -11.21
CA LEU A 35 -3.55 -2.16 -10.33
C LEU A 35 -2.44 -1.13 -10.65
N LEU A 36 -1.50 -1.46 -11.53
CA LEU A 36 -0.44 -0.54 -11.96
C LEU A 36 -0.64 -0.09 -13.40
N TYR A 37 -0.50 1.21 -13.65
CA TYR A 37 -0.55 1.80 -14.99
C TYR A 37 0.82 2.34 -15.42
N ALA A 38 1.13 2.28 -16.72
CA ALA A 38 2.39 2.74 -17.28
C ALA A 38 2.43 4.26 -17.49
N ASP A 39 1.40 4.80 -18.14
CA ASP A 39 1.29 6.18 -18.58
C ASP A 39 -0.15 6.71 -18.48
N ALA A 40 -0.41 7.90 -19.05
CA ALA A 40 -1.71 8.56 -18.96
C ALA A 40 -2.80 7.88 -19.80
N GLU A 41 -2.45 7.26 -20.92
CA GLU A 41 -3.40 6.55 -21.78
C GLU A 41 -3.84 5.25 -21.08
N ASP A 42 -2.87 4.48 -20.58
CA ASP A 42 -3.13 3.26 -19.81
C ASP A 42 -3.91 3.56 -18.51
N LEU A 43 -3.67 4.72 -17.87
CA LEU A 43 -4.48 5.18 -16.74
C LEU A 43 -5.94 5.39 -17.13
N ALA A 44 -6.20 6.09 -18.24
CA ALA A 44 -7.55 6.39 -18.69
C ALA A 44 -8.33 5.11 -19.03
N GLU A 45 -7.71 4.19 -19.76
CA GLU A 45 -8.31 2.90 -20.11
C GLU A 45 -8.65 2.06 -18.88
N ARG A 46 -7.71 1.93 -17.94
CA ARG A 46 -7.92 1.17 -16.71
C ARG A 46 -8.97 1.77 -15.81
N LEU A 47 -9.00 3.10 -15.71
CA LEU A 47 -10.00 3.81 -14.92
C LEU A 47 -11.40 3.60 -15.52
N ALA A 48 -11.54 3.69 -16.84
CA ALA A 48 -12.80 3.38 -17.52
C ALA A 48 -13.24 1.94 -17.20
N ALA A 49 -12.33 0.96 -17.32
CA ALA A 49 -12.63 -0.44 -17.01
C ALA A 49 -13.05 -0.67 -15.54
N PHE A 50 -12.49 0.10 -14.59
CA PHE A 50 -12.89 0.06 -13.17
C PHE A 50 -14.32 0.60 -12.98
N LEU A 51 -14.68 1.66 -13.69
CA LEU A 51 -16.00 2.29 -13.61
C LEU A 51 -17.09 1.46 -14.31
N GLU A 52 -16.75 0.77 -15.40
CA GLU A 52 -17.67 -0.10 -16.14
C GLU A 52 -18.02 -1.38 -15.36
N ALA A 53 -17.09 -1.90 -14.56
CA ALA A 53 -17.26 -3.15 -13.85
C ALA A 53 -16.66 -3.10 -12.42
N PRO A 54 -17.20 -2.26 -11.53
CA PRO A 54 -16.65 -2.06 -10.18
C PRO A 54 -16.64 -3.33 -9.32
N GLN A 55 -17.56 -4.28 -9.57
CA GLN A 55 -17.60 -5.59 -8.94
C GLN A 55 -16.32 -6.42 -9.18
N ARG A 56 -15.57 -6.14 -10.25
CA ARG A 56 -14.27 -6.80 -10.48
C ARG A 56 -13.23 -6.43 -9.43
N LEU A 57 -13.43 -5.34 -8.69
CA LEU A 57 -12.55 -4.90 -7.61
C LEU A 57 -12.72 -5.73 -6.32
N ASP A 58 -13.78 -6.53 -6.21
CA ASP A 58 -13.99 -7.36 -5.02
C ASP A 58 -12.98 -8.51 -4.94
N ALA A 59 -12.53 -9.03 -6.08
CA ALA A 59 -11.51 -10.08 -6.14
C ALA A 59 -10.13 -9.62 -5.60
N PRO A 60 -9.56 -8.46 -6.02
CA PRO A 60 -8.28 -8.00 -5.48
C PRO A 60 -8.38 -7.41 -4.07
N ARG A 61 -9.54 -6.91 -3.62
CA ARG A 61 -9.70 -6.18 -2.35
C ARG A 61 -9.12 -6.88 -1.11
N PRO A 62 -9.38 -8.17 -0.83
CA PRO A 62 -8.80 -8.84 0.33
C PRO A 62 -7.28 -8.93 0.26
N ARG A 63 -6.74 -9.14 -0.95
CA ARG A 63 -5.28 -9.25 -1.17
C ARG A 63 -4.60 -7.89 -1.02
N VAL A 64 -5.25 -6.82 -1.46
CA VAL A 64 -4.81 -5.42 -1.29
C VAL A 64 -4.77 -5.05 0.19
N ALA A 65 -5.85 -5.30 0.94
CA ALA A 65 -5.89 -5.03 2.37
C ALA A 65 -4.84 -5.84 3.15
N ALA A 66 -4.64 -7.11 2.79
CA ALA A 66 -3.58 -7.93 3.38
C ALA A 66 -2.16 -7.43 3.05
N ALA A 67 -1.94 -6.89 1.86
CA ALA A 67 -0.67 -6.30 1.48
C ALA A 67 -0.37 -5.04 2.30
N ALA A 68 -1.36 -4.17 2.50
CA ALA A 68 -1.23 -2.97 3.32
C ALA A 68 -0.85 -3.27 4.78
N ARG A 69 -1.39 -4.34 5.36
CA ARG A 69 -1.05 -4.78 6.74
C ARG A 69 0.44 -5.06 6.95
N ARG A 70 1.20 -5.36 5.89
CA ARG A 70 2.66 -5.55 5.98
C ARG A 70 3.41 -4.25 6.29
N PHE A 71 2.80 -3.13 5.95
CA PHE A 71 3.31 -1.78 6.13
C PHE A 71 2.63 -1.06 7.32
N ASP A 72 1.77 -1.76 8.06
CA ASP A 72 1.03 -1.23 9.20
C ASP A 72 2.01 -0.92 10.34
N TRP A 73 2.20 0.38 10.53
CA TRP A 73 3.18 0.99 11.42
C TRP A 73 3.05 0.62 12.90
N ARG A 74 1.99 -0.11 13.31
CA ARG A 74 1.93 -0.75 14.64
C ARG A 74 3.12 -1.66 14.95
N ARG A 75 3.71 -2.33 13.95
CA ARG A 75 4.93 -3.14 14.14
C ARG A 75 6.22 -2.31 14.26
N LEU A 76 6.22 -1.08 13.76
CA LEU A 76 7.37 -0.19 13.83
C LEU A 76 7.39 0.62 15.12
N ILE A 77 6.24 1.01 15.67
CA ILE A 77 6.15 1.68 16.97
C ILE A 77 6.80 0.82 18.06
N ASP A 78 6.44 -0.47 18.18
CA ASP A 78 7.07 -1.38 19.15
C ASP A 78 8.60 -1.50 18.99
N ARG A 79 9.13 -1.31 17.78
CA ARG A 79 10.57 -1.37 17.50
C ARG A 79 11.25 -0.05 17.83
N TYR A 80 10.60 1.07 17.55
CA TYR A 80 11.08 2.40 17.91
C TYR A 80 11.01 2.63 19.42
N ASP A 81 9.92 2.26 20.09
CA ASP A 81 9.77 2.32 21.55
C ASP A 81 10.90 1.55 22.25
N ARG A 82 11.20 0.32 21.77
CA ARG A 82 12.32 -0.47 22.30
C ARG A 82 13.69 0.19 22.09
N LEU A 83 13.88 0.91 21.00
CA LEU A 83 15.14 1.62 20.71
C LEU A 83 15.28 2.86 21.61
N PHE A 84 14.22 3.66 21.72
CA PHE A 84 14.22 4.85 22.56
C PHE A 84 14.30 4.52 24.06
N ASP A 85 13.65 3.45 24.52
CA ASP A 85 13.76 2.97 25.91
C ASP A 85 15.17 2.44 26.25
N ALA A 86 15.89 1.89 25.26
CA ALA A 86 17.25 1.40 25.46
C ALA A 86 18.26 2.56 25.63
N ASP A 87 18.07 3.66 24.90
CA ASP A 87 18.92 4.85 25.00
C ASP A 87 18.59 5.70 26.25
N ALA A 88 17.32 5.76 26.67
CA ALA A 88 16.92 6.41 27.93
C ALA A 88 17.57 5.77 29.17
N ARG A 89 17.87 4.46 29.12
CA ARG A 89 18.59 3.74 30.19
C ARG A 89 20.12 3.87 30.13
N ARG A 90 20.65 4.54 29.10
CA ARG A 90 22.10 4.76 28.88
C ARG A 90 22.55 6.19 29.12
N ALA A 91 21.65 7.12 29.41
CA ALA A 91 22.01 8.49 29.78
C ALA A 91 22.68 8.48 31.17
N PRO A 92 23.94 8.95 31.31
CA PRO A 92 24.55 9.12 32.62
C PRO A 92 23.94 10.33 33.34
N SER A 93 23.73 10.17 34.67
CA SER A 93 23.33 11.24 35.59
C SER A 93 24.39 12.32 35.73
#